data_AF-K9P8N0-F1
#
_entry.id   AF-K9P8N0-F1
#
_cell.length_a   1.000
_cell.length_b   1.000
_cell.length_c   1.000
_cell.angle_alpha   90.00
_cell.angle_beta   90.00
_cell.angle_gamma   90.00
#
_symmetry.space_group_name_H-M   'P 1'
#
loop_
_entity.id
_entity.type
_entity.pdbx_description
1 polymer ?
#
loop_
_entity_poly.entity_id
_entity_poly.type
_entity_poly.pdbx_seq_one_letter_code
_entity_poly.pdbx_strand_id
1 'polypeptide(L)'
;MPLRSASEFPITPDPEALEGTYQDCRAALVSANRSRGVLKAQSDRRGVVITELQRELVELEADLADEGRAKARLHALNAKLGSVIRELEETGDAMVGLIDESERQSGFWLVEMFRRLIEQATRWRTVKAKAAALAAEAVEETNPSDQLGGQP
;
A
#
# COMPACT_ATOMS: atom_id res chain seq x y z
N MET A 1 51.17 11.38 27.28
CA MET A 1 51.91 12.64 27.41
C MET A 1 51.29 13.66 26.46
N PRO A 2 51.10 14.91 26.88
CA PRO A 2 50.69 15.99 25.97
C PRO A 2 51.70 16.13 24.82
N LEU A 3 51.21 16.51 23.64
CA LEU A 3 52.08 16.81 22.48
C LEU A 3 52.88 18.07 22.81
N ARG A 4 54.22 17.97 22.75
CA ARG A 4 55.11 19.10 22.91
C ARG A 4 55.48 19.66 21.55
N SER A 5 55.39 20.96 21.39
CA SER A 5 55.80 21.66 20.17
C SER A 5 57.33 21.68 20.05
N ALA A 6 57.85 21.69 18.82
CA ALA A 6 59.27 21.88 18.56
C ALA A 6 59.78 23.24 19.11
N SER A 7 58.90 24.23 19.25
CA SER A 7 59.20 25.54 19.84
C SER A 7 59.41 25.53 21.36
N GLU A 8 59.08 24.42 22.04
CA GLU A 8 59.27 24.27 23.49
C GLU A 8 60.66 23.76 23.87
N PHE A 9 61.49 23.40 22.89
CA PHE A 9 62.86 22.94 23.11
C PHE A 9 63.85 24.10 22.89
N PRO A 10 64.90 24.20 23.72
CA PRO A 10 65.89 25.25 23.59
C PRO A 10 66.67 25.09 22.27
N ILE A 11 66.83 26.20 21.53
CA ILE A 11 67.58 26.23 20.27
C ILE A 11 69.07 25.93 20.51
N THR A 12 69.60 26.34 21.67
CA THR A 12 70.97 26.10 22.13
C THR A 12 70.93 25.51 23.54
N PRO A 13 70.96 24.17 23.68
CA PRO A 13 71.04 23.50 24.96
C PRO A 13 72.42 23.66 25.60
N ASP A 14 72.48 23.63 26.93
CA ASP A 14 73.73 23.55 27.69
C ASP A 14 74.44 22.21 27.39
N PRO A 15 75.79 22.14 27.23
CA PRO A 15 76.47 20.92 26.82
C PRO A 15 76.22 19.73 27.75
N GLU A 16 76.05 19.97 29.05
CA GLU A 16 75.74 18.93 30.05
C GLU A 16 74.31 18.38 29.92
N ALA A 17 73.38 19.18 29.41
CA ALA A 17 71.97 18.82 29.22
C ALA A 17 71.63 18.41 27.77
N LEU A 18 72.61 18.47 26.86
CA LEU A 18 72.41 18.28 25.42
C LEU A 18 71.83 16.90 25.08
N GLU A 19 72.38 15.84 25.68
CA GLU A 19 71.93 14.47 25.44
C GLU A 19 70.49 14.26 25.93
N GLY A 20 70.17 14.71 27.14
CA GLY A 20 68.81 14.63 27.70
C GLY A 20 67.80 15.40 26.84
N THR A 21 68.15 16.63 26.46
CA THR A 21 67.32 17.48 25.59
C THR A 21 67.08 16.82 24.23
N TYR A 22 68.10 16.19 23.64
CA TYR A 22 67.97 15.46 22.38
C TYR A 22 67.04 14.25 22.50
N GLN A 23 67.16 13.45 23.57
CA GLN A 23 66.27 12.31 23.81
C GLN A 23 64.82 12.76 23.97
N ASP A 24 64.58 13.86 24.69
CA ASP A 24 63.25 14.43 24.86
C ASP A 24 62.65 14.95 23.54
N CYS A 25 63.45 15.67 22.74
CA CYS A 25 63.08 16.10 21.39
C CYS A 25 62.68 14.90 20.52
N ARG A 26 63.50 13.85 20.52
CA ARG A 26 63.25 12.62 19.75
C ARG A 26 61.97 11.94 20.21
N ALA A 27 61.75 11.82 21.52
CA ALA A 27 60.54 11.24 22.08
C ALA A 27 59.28 12.04 21.68
N ALA A 28 59.34 13.37 21.71
CA ALA A 28 58.26 14.24 21.27
C ALA A 28 57.96 14.08 19.77
N LEU A 29 58.99 14.04 18.92
CA LEU A 29 58.84 13.82 17.48
C LEU A 29 58.23 12.45 17.14
N VAL A 30 58.63 11.39 17.83
CA VAL A 30 58.07 10.04 17.66
C VAL A 30 56.60 10.03 18.08
N SER A 31 56.28 10.65 19.20
CA SER A 31 54.90 10.78 19.71
C SER A 31 54.00 11.56 18.75
N ALA A 32 54.50 12.69 18.22
CA ALA A 32 53.79 13.50 17.24
C ALA A 32 53.54 12.75 15.93
N ASN A 33 54.56 12.04 15.41
CA ASN A 33 54.40 11.21 14.21
C ASN A 33 53.38 10.09 14.40
N ARG A 34 53.40 9.41 15.55
CA ARG A 34 52.40 8.39 15.89
C ARG A 34 50.99 8.99 15.90
N SER A 35 50.83 10.14 16.54
CA SER A 35 49.53 10.85 16.61
C SER A 35 49.04 11.28 15.23
N ARG A 36 49.93 11.78 14.37
CA ARG A 36 49.62 12.11 12.97
C ARG A 36 49.12 10.88 12.20
N GLY A 37 49.76 9.73 12.40
CA GLY A 37 49.32 8.48 11.76
C GLY A 37 47.91 8.07 12.16
N VAL A 38 47.59 8.16 13.46
CA VAL A 38 46.24 7.88 13.98
C VAL A 38 45.21 8.85 13.41
N LEU A 39 45.52 10.15 13.39
CA LEU A 39 44.64 11.19 12.85
C LEU A 39 44.40 11.00 11.35
N LYS A 40 45.44 10.66 10.58
CA LYS A 40 45.30 10.36 9.16
C LYS A 40 44.39 9.16 8.94
N ALA A 41 44.62 8.06 9.65
CA ALA A 41 43.76 6.88 9.56
C ALA A 41 42.30 7.18 9.95
N GLN A 42 42.08 8.02 10.96
CA GLN A 42 40.73 8.45 11.33
C GLN A 42 40.09 9.34 10.27
N SER A 43 40.86 10.26 9.67
CA SER A 43 40.41 11.10 8.56
C SER A 43 40.02 10.26 7.35
N ASP A 44 40.84 9.27 7.00
CA ASP A 44 40.59 8.37 5.87
C ASP A 44 39.29 7.57 6.09
N ARG A 45 39.09 7.03 7.31
CA ARG A 45 37.83 6.34 7.68
C ARG A 45 36.62 7.26 7.60
N ARG A 46 36.74 8.50 8.09
CA ARG A 46 35.66 9.50 7.97
C ARG A 46 35.37 9.82 6.51
N GLY A 47 36.39 9.90 5.67
CA GLY A 47 36.24 10.10 4.23
C GLY A 47 35.39 9.00 3.59
N VAL A 48 35.66 7.73 3.90
CA VAL A 48 34.86 6.59 3.41
C VAL A 48 33.40 6.70 3.85
N VAL A 49 33.15 6.96 5.13
CA VAL A 49 31.77 7.11 5.65
C VAL A 49 31.04 8.28 4.97
N ILE A 50 31.72 9.40 4.75
CA ILE A 50 31.13 10.54 4.04
C ILE A 50 30.75 10.15 2.61
N THR A 51 31.61 9.41 1.90
CA THR A 51 31.29 8.97 0.53
C THR A 51 30.13 7.97 0.49
N GLU A 52 30.01 7.09 1.49
CA GLU A 52 28.88 6.17 1.62
C GLU A 52 27.57 6.94 1.89
N LEU A 53 27.57 7.87 2.84
CA LEU A 53 26.40 8.70 3.14
C LEU A 53 25.99 9.57 1.95
N GLN A 54 26.95 10.10 1.18
CA GLN A 54 26.65 10.86 -0.03
C GLN A 54 25.98 9.98 -1.09
N ARG A 55 26.39 8.72 -1.22
CA ARG A 55 25.75 7.77 -2.12
C ARG A 55 24.32 7.44 -1.66
N GLU A 56 24.13 7.15 -0.37
CA GLU A 56 22.80 6.88 0.19
C GLU A 56 21.85 8.07 0.00
N LEU A 57 22.34 9.31 0.15
CA LEU A 57 21.54 10.51 -0.12
C LEU A 57 21.08 10.59 -1.58
N VAL A 58 21.95 10.28 -2.54
CA VAL A 58 21.57 10.28 -3.96
C VAL A 58 20.52 9.20 -4.27
N GLU A 59 20.65 8.02 -3.65
CA GLU A 59 19.66 6.95 -3.78
C GLU A 59 18.30 7.39 -3.18
N LEU A 60 18.30 7.99 -1.99
CA LEU A 60 17.09 8.53 -1.35
C LEU A 60 16.43 9.66 -2.16
N GLU A 61 17.22 10.54 -2.77
CA GLU A 61 16.70 11.61 -3.64
C GLU A 61 15.99 11.04 -4.88
N ALA A 62 16.53 9.96 -5.46
CA ALA A 62 15.90 9.26 -6.58
C ALA A 62 14.58 8.60 -6.16
N ASP A 63 14.56 7.92 -5.01
CA ASP A 63 13.36 7.29 -4.46
C ASP A 63 12.27 8.32 -4.16
N LEU A 64 12.63 9.47 -3.58
CA LEU A 64 11.70 10.56 -3.30
C LEU A 64 11.09 11.12 -4.60
N ALA A 65 11.89 11.24 -5.66
CA ALA A 65 11.40 11.66 -6.96
C ALA A 65 10.41 10.65 -7.56
N ASP A 66 10.66 9.35 -7.39
CA ASP A 66 9.74 8.29 -7.78
C ASP A 66 8.43 8.31 -6.98
N GLU A 67 8.50 8.49 -5.67
CA GLU A 67 7.33 8.63 -4.81
C GLU A 67 6.51 9.87 -5.20
N GLY A 68 7.17 10.99 -5.49
CA GLY A 68 6.53 12.20 -6.00
C GLY A 68 5.76 11.94 -7.30
N ARG A 69 6.35 11.19 -8.24
CA ARG A 69 5.68 10.78 -9.48
C ARG A 69 4.50 9.85 -9.22
N ALA A 70 4.63 8.88 -8.32
CA ALA A 70 3.55 7.99 -7.94
C ALA A 70 2.38 8.75 -7.30
N LYS A 71 2.67 9.69 -6.39
CA LYS A 71 1.69 10.55 -5.75
C LYS A 71 0.94 11.42 -6.75
N ALA A 72 1.65 12.01 -7.72
CA ALA A 72 1.02 12.78 -8.80
C ALA A 72 0.06 11.91 -9.64
N ARG A 73 0.45 10.66 -9.95
CA ARG A 73 -0.43 9.70 -10.64
C ARG A 73 -1.67 9.35 -9.82
N LEU A 74 -1.53 9.13 -8.52
CA LEU A 74 -2.65 8.87 -7.62
C LEU A 74 -3.61 10.06 -7.55
N HIS A 75 -3.10 11.29 -7.45
CA HIS A 75 -3.95 12.48 -7.51
C HIS A 75 -4.71 12.59 -8.83
N ALA A 76 -4.07 12.29 -9.96
CA ALA A 76 -4.74 12.28 -11.25
C ALA A 76 -5.82 11.19 -11.34
N LEU A 77 -5.57 9.99 -10.79
CA LEU A 77 -6.58 8.93 -10.69
C LEU A 77 -7.76 9.33 -9.80
N ASN A 78 -7.49 9.97 -8.66
CA ASN A 78 -8.54 10.43 -7.75
C ASN A 78 -9.41 11.52 -8.40
N ALA A 79 -8.81 12.43 -9.16
CA ALA A 79 -9.56 13.41 -9.94
C ALA A 79 -10.49 12.76 -10.97
N LYS A 80 -10.03 11.71 -11.66
CA LYS A 80 -10.86 10.91 -12.58
C LYS A 80 -11.96 10.15 -11.85
N LEU A 81 -11.69 9.60 -10.67
CA LEU A 81 -12.72 8.94 -9.87
C LEU A 81 -13.82 9.94 -9.49
N GLY A 82 -13.44 11.17 -9.13
CA GLY A 82 -14.40 12.25 -8.87
C GLY A 82 -15.26 12.59 -10.08
N SER A 83 -14.73 12.56 -11.31
CA SER A 83 -15.56 12.77 -12.51
C SER A 83 -16.51 11.60 -12.75
N VAL A 84 -16.04 10.36 -12.60
CA VAL A 84 -16.89 9.16 -12.75
C VAL A 84 -18.02 9.15 -11.73
N ILE A 85 -17.77 9.58 -10.48
CA ILE A 85 -18.82 9.69 -9.45
C ILE A 85 -19.86 10.72 -9.87
N ARG A 86 -19.46 11.90 -10.37
CA ARG A 86 -20.42 12.91 -10.85
C ARG A 86 -21.24 12.41 -12.03
N GLU A 87 -20.61 11.74 -13.00
CA GLU A 87 -21.34 11.14 -14.12
C GLU A 87 -22.36 10.10 -13.64
N LEU A 88 -22.01 9.33 -12.61
CA LEU A 88 -22.92 8.35 -11.99
C LEU A 88 -24.07 9.04 -11.25
N GLU A 89 -23.80 10.13 -10.53
CA GLU A 89 -24.81 10.96 -9.86
C GLU A 89 -25.77 11.58 -10.89
N GLU A 90 -25.25 12.20 -11.95
CA GLU A 90 -26.05 12.76 -13.04
C GLU A 90 -26.91 11.70 -13.74
N THR A 91 -26.35 10.51 -13.97
CA THR A 91 -27.09 9.38 -14.55
C THR A 91 -28.19 8.89 -13.58
N GLY A 92 -27.89 8.86 -12.28
CA GLY A 92 -28.84 8.55 -11.21
C GLY A 92 -30.01 9.54 -11.18
N ASP A 93 -29.71 10.84 -11.19
CA ASP A 93 -30.70 11.92 -11.20
C ASP A 93 -31.56 11.87 -12.47
N ALA A 94 -30.96 11.61 -13.63
CA ALA A 94 -31.69 11.42 -14.88
C ALA A 94 -32.65 10.22 -14.82
N MET A 95 -32.21 9.10 -14.22
CA MET A 95 -33.08 7.94 -14.01
C MET A 95 -34.24 8.25 -13.05
N VAL A 96 -33.99 8.97 -11.96
CA VAL A 96 -35.04 9.42 -11.04
C VAL A 96 -36.04 10.32 -11.76
N GLY A 97 -35.56 11.26 -12.58
CA GLY A 97 -36.42 12.13 -13.39
C GLY A 97 -37.28 11.36 -14.39
N LEU A 98 -36.73 10.33 -15.04
CA LEU A 98 -37.49 9.45 -15.94
C LEU A 98 -38.54 8.62 -15.18
N ILE A 99 -38.24 8.18 -13.95
CA ILE A 99 -39.20 7.47 -13.11
C ILE A 99 -40.33 8.42 -12.67
N ASP A 100 -40.02 9.63 -12.20
CA ASP A 100 -41.02 10.62 -11.78
C ASP A 100 -41.90 11.07 -12.97
N GLU A 101 -41.31 11.32 -14.15
CA GLU A 101 -42.07 11.62 -15.36
C GLU A 101 -42.92 10.43 -15.83
N SER A 102 -42.38 9.20 -15.74
CA SER A 102 -43.15 7.98 -15.97
C SER A 102 -44.29 7.86 -14.95
N GLU A 103 -44.09 8.12 -13.66
CA GLU A 103 -45.16 8.11 -12.65
C GLU A 103 -46.21 9.19 -12.92
N ARG A 104 -45.83 10.36 -13.44
CA ARG A 104 -46.77 11.41 -13.86
C ARG A 104 -47.57 11.05 -15.10
N GLN A 105 -46.93 10.47 -16.11
CA GLN A 105 -47.58 10.06 -17.37
C GLN A 105 -48.36 8.76 -17.22
N SER A 106 -47.91 7.89 -16.32
CA SER A 106 -48.31 6.48 -16.25
C SER A 106 -48.71 6.04 -14.84
N GLY A 107 -48.97 6.95 -13.90
CA GLY A 107 -49.33 6.60 -12.51
C GLY A 107 -50.47 5.59 -12.39
N PHE A 108 -51.32 5.51 -13.42
CA PHE A 108 -52.30 4.43 -13.59
C PHE A 108 -51.73 3.18 -14.30
N TRP A 109 -50.93 3.34 -15.36
CA TRP A 109 -50.40 2.23 -16.17
C TRP A 109 -49.25 1.45 -15.52
N LEU A 110 -48.32 2.08 -14.78
CA LEU A 110 -47.25 1.36 -14.09
C LEU A 110 -47.84 0.49 -12.96
N VAL A 111 -48.76 1.04 -12.18
CA VAL A 111 -49.50 0.31 -11.13
C VAL A 111 -50.34 -0.81 -11.74
N GLU A 112 -51.04 -0.55 -12.85
CA GLU A 112 -51.81 -1.57 -13.58
C GLU A 112 -50.91 -2.65 -14.19
N MET A 113 -49.71 -2.30 -14.67
CA MET A 113 -48.72 -3.25 -15.18
C MET A 113 -48.17 -4.13 -14.06
N PHE A 114 -47.79 -3.57 -12.92
CA PHE A 114 -47.37 -4.34 -11.75
C PHE A 114 -48.49 -5.24 -11.22
N ARG A 115 -49.73 -4.75 -11.18
CA ARG A 115 -50.91 -5.54 -10.84
C ARG A 115 -51.09 -6.73 -11.80
N ARG A 116 -51.03 -6.50 -13.11
CA ARG A 116 -51.12 -7.56 -14.13
C ARG A 116 -50.02 -8.59 -14.00
N LEU A 117 -48.79 -8.17 -13.66
CA LEU A 117 -47.65 -9.06 -13.47
C LEU A 117 -47.83 -9.96 -12.24
N ILE A 118 -48.36 -9.41 -11.14
CA ILE A 118 -48.72 -10.18 -9.93
C ILE A 118 -49.87 -11.17 -10.22
N GLU A 119 -50.90 -10.76 -10.96
CA GLU A 119 -52.00 -11.64 -11.36
C GLU A 119 -51.50 -12.82 -12.22
N GLN A 120 -50.61 -12.57 -13.18
CA GLN A 120 -49.98 -13.60 -14.01
C GLN A 120 -49.13 -14.57 -13.18
N ALA A 121 -48.30 -14.05 -12.27
CA ALA A 121 -47.50 -14.88 -11.36
C ALA A 121 -48.38 -15.76 -10.46
N THR A 122 -49.52 -15.25 -10.00
CA THR A 122 -50.48 -16.00 -9.18
C THR A 122 -51.14 -17.11 -9.99
N ARG A 123 -51.58 -16.81 -11.22
CA ARG A 123 -52.11 -17.82 -12.15
C ARG A 123 -51.08 -18.92 -12.42
N TRP A 124 -49.83 -18.56 -12.65
CA TRP A 124 -48.76 -19.53 -12.88
C TRP A 124 -48.52 -20.45 -11.67
N ARG A 125 -48.55 -19.90 -10.44
CA ARG A 125 -48.46 -20.72 -9.22
C ARG A 125 -49.64 -21.68 -9.09
N THR A 126 -50.86 -21.25 -9.40
CA THR A 126 -52.03 -22.14 -9.36
C THR A 126 -51.97 -23.25 -10.41
N VAL A 127 -51.49 -22.95 -11.61
CA VAL A 127 -51.28 -23.95 -12.67
C VAL A 127 -50.20 -24.93 -12.24
N LYS A 128 -49.08 -24.44 -11.69
CA LYS A 128 -48.01 -25.29 -11.18
C LYS A 128 -48.48 -26.19 -10.02
N ALA A 129 -49.29 -25.67 -9.11
CA ALA A 129 -49.86 -26.46 -8.02
C ALA A 129 -50.83 -27.54 -8.53
N LYS A 130 -51.68 -27.21 -9.51
CA LYS A 130 -52.56 -28.20 -10.16
C LYS A 130 -51.79 -29.26 -10.92
N ALA A 131 -50.74 -28.88 -11.65
CA ALA A 131 -49.87 -29.83 -12.35
C ALA A 131 -49.14 -30.75 -11.35
N ALA A 132 -48.70 -30.22 -10.20
CA ALA A 132 -48.09 -31.03 -9.15
C ALA A 132 -49.10 -32.00 -8.50
N ALA A 133 -50.35 -31.57 -8.29
CA ALA A 133 -51.41 -32.44 -7.78
C ALA A 133 -51.76 -33.57 -8.75
N LEU A 134 -51.93 -33.26 -10.05
CA LEU A 134 -52.16 -34.26 -11.08
C LEU A 134 -50.98 -35.23 -11.23
N ALA A 135 -49.74 -34.74 -11.08
CA ALA A 135 -48.57 -35.61 -11.08
C ALA A 135 -48.52 -36.51 -9.83
N ALA A 136 -49.00 -36.05 -8.67
CA ALA A 136 -49.10 -36.86 -7.47
C ALA A 136 -50.20 -37.93 -7.58
N GLU A 137 -51.37 -37.59 -8.12
CA GLU A 137 -52.46 -38.54 -8.39
C GLU A 137 -52.04 -39.60 -9.42
N ALA A 138 -51.31 -39.20 -10.48
CA ALA A 138 -50.78 -40.14 -11.47
C ALA A 138 -49.76 -41.12 -10.87
N VAL A 139 -48.99 -40.70 -9.85
CA VAL A 139 -48.05 -41.55 -9.11
C VAL A 139 -48.77 -42.50 -8.14
N GLU A 140 -49.89 -42.09 -7.55
CA GLU A 140 -50.75 -43.00 -6.77
C GLU A 140 -51.44 -44.05 -7.64
N GLU A 141 -51.89 -43.70 -8.85
CA GLU A 141 -52.49 -44.68 -9.78
C GLU A 141 -51.48 -45.67 -10.39
N THR A 142 -50.18 -45.30 -10.47
CA THR A 142 -49.13 -46.22 -10.96
C THR A 142 -48.57 -47.17 -9.89
N ASN A 143 -48.97 -47.04 -8.63
CA ASN A 143 -48.55 -47.93 -7.54
C ASN A 143 -49.71 -48.76 -6.95
N PRO A 144 -50.27 -49.75 -7.67
CA PRO A 144 -51.11 -50.79 -7.08
C PRO A 144 -50.30 -51.99 -6.51
N SER A 145 -48.98 -51.87 -6.33
CA SER A 145 -48.09 -53.03 -6.10
C SER A 145 -47.56 -53.19 -4.66
N ASP A 146 -48.21 -52.63 -3.64
CA ASP A 146 -47.70 -52.79 -2.26
C ASP A 146 -48.79 -52.97 -1.18
N GLN A 147 -49.84 -53.73 -1.49
CA GLN A 147 -50.67 -54.38 -0.46
C GLN A 147 -51.07 -55.80 -0.90
N LEU A 148 -50.86 -56.77 0.01
CA LEU A 148 -50.89 -58.24 -0.13
C LEU A 148 -49.54 -58.80 -0.64
N GLY A 149 -48.53 -59.04 0.20
CA GLY A 149 -48.59 -59.62 1.53
C GLY A 149 -48.70 -61.14 1.45
N GLY A 150 -47.63 -61.84 1.85
CA GLY A 150 -47.69 -63.20 2.38
C GLY A 150 -47.14 -64.32 1.50
N GLN A 151 -45.83 -64.57 1.64
CA GLN A 151 -45.10 -65.84 1.87
C GLN A 151 -45.57 -67.20 1.26
N PRO A 152 -44.62 -68.14 1.07
CA PRO A 152 -44.71 -69.29 0.15
C PRO A 152 -45.73 -70.38 0.51
#